data_AF-A0A7S0H9W5-F1
#
_entry.id   AF-A0A7S0H9W5-F1
#
_cell.length_a   1.000
_cell.length_b   1.000
_cell.length_c   1.000
_cell.angle_alpha   90.00
_cell.angle_beta   90.00
_cell.angle_gamma   90.00
#
_symmetry.space_group_name_H-M   'P 1'
#
loop_
_entity.id
_entity.type
_entity.pdbx_description
1 polymer ?
#
loop_
_entity_poly.entity_id
_entity_poly.type
_entity_poly.pdbx_seq_one_letter_code
_entity_poly.pdbx_strand_id
1 'polypeptide(L)'
;MKSKKKFWDTREKKQEGEKIKPYKFRLGIGKVIKGWDAGVLSMRLGEVAKIVCTGSYAYGLKGNQKWGIPPNSDLEFEIELLAISDDVKLPDKFELMKQKVANKHTFLDREGMGSMLSFRSAPF
;
A
#
# COMPACT_ATOMS: atom_id res chain seq x y z
N MET A 1 31.10 -10.18 -9.43
CA MET A 1 29.90 -9.45 -9.91
C MET A 1 28.68 -10.08 -9.24
N LYS A 2 27.97 -9.39 -8.34
CA LYS A 2 26.79 -9.99 -7.66
C LYS A 2 25.70 -10.20 -8.71
N SER A 3 25.26 -11.44 -8.90
CA SER A 3 24.16 -11.77 -9.82
C SER A 3 22.88 -11.06 -9.37
N LYS A 4 22.19 -10.36 -10.28
CA LYS A 4 20.90 -9.73 -10.00
C LYS A 4 19.85 -10.83 -9.85
N LYS A 5 19.33 -11.05 -8.64
CA LYS A 5 18.26 -12.01 -8.39
C LYS A 5 16.91 -11.38 -8.74
N LYS A 6 16.15 -12.01 -9.64
CA LYS A 6 14.75 -11.66 -9.92
C LYS A 6 13.87 -12.19 -8.78
N PHE A 7 13.10 -11.32 -8.14
CA PHE A 7 12.21 -11.69 -7.03
C PHE A 7 10.74 -11.73 -7.43
N TRP A 8 10.33 -10.88 -8.36
CA TRP A 8 8.95 -10.70 -8.77
C TRP A 8 8.87 -10.03 -10.14
N ASP A 9 7.88 -10.42 -10.96
CA ASP A 9 7.60 -9.83 -12.26
C ASP A 9 6.12 -10.02 -12.61
N THR A 10 5.41 -8.91 -12.80
CA THR A 10 3.99 -8.93 -13.18
C THR A 10 3.75 -9.38 -14.60
N ARG A 11 4.76 -9.32 -15.47
CA ARG A 11 4.66 -9.70 -16.89
C ARG A 11 4.78 -11.21 -17.08
N GLU A 12 5.17 -11.95 -16.04
CA GLU A 12 5.33 -13.41 -16.09
C GLU A 12 3.97 -14.11 -16.06
N LYS A 13 3.69 -14.91 -17.10
CA LYS A 13 2.49 -15.76 -17.17
C LYS A 13 2.74 -17.05 -16.39
N LYS A 14 1.75 -17.52 -15.63
CA LYS A 14 1.86 -18.80 -14.93
C LYS A 14 1.44 -19.97 -15.80
N GLN A 15 0.58 -19.73 -16.78
CA GLN A 15 0.06 -20.72 -17.72
C GLN A 15 -0.10 -20.14 -19.13
N GLU A 16 0.07 -20.97 -20.15
CA GLU A 16 -0.20 -20.63 -21.55
C GLU A 16 -1.66 -20.13 -21.68
N GLY A 17 -1.85 -18.93 -22.22
CA GLY A 17 -3.17 -18.30 -22.34
C GLY A 17 -3.65 -17.47 -21.14
N GLU A 18 -2.93 -17.44 -20.01
CA GLU A 18 -3.26 -16.55 -18.91
C GLU A 18 -3.02 -15.07 -19.30
N LYS A 19 -4.01 -14.22 -19.03
CA LYS A 19 -3.87 -12.77 -19.20
C LYS A 19 -2.96 -12.20 -18.11
N ILE A 20 -2.00 -11.37 -18.51
CA ILE A 20 -1.17 -10.59 -17.59
C ILE A 20 -2.10 -9.69 -16.77
N LYS A 21 -2.01 -9.77 -15.44
CA LYS A 21 -2.79 -8.95 -14.52
C LYS A 21 -1.90 -7.85 -13.93
N PRO A 22 -2.15 -6.57 -14.26
CA PRO A 22 -1.41 -5.46 -13.67
C PRO A 22 -1.57 -5.42 -12.15
N TYR A 23 -0.51 -5.02 -11.46
CA TYR A 23 -0.58 -4.74 -10.02
C TYR A 23 -1.28 -3.38 -9.81
N LYS A 24 -2.28 -3.37 -8.93
CA LYS A 24 -3.07 -2.17 -8.59
C LYS A 24 -2.86 -1.81 -7.14
N PHE A 25 -2.57 -0.54 -6.87
CA PHE A 25 -2.44 -0.01 -5.52
C PHE A 25 -2.87 1.45 -5.46
N ARG A 26 -3.12 1.95 -4.25
CA ARG A 26 -3.39 3.38 -4.01
C ARG A 26 -2.07 4.06 -3.67
N LEU A 27 -1.75 5.11 -4.43
CA LEU A 27 -0.56 5.93 -4.25
C LEU A 27 -0.69 6.84 -3.02
N GLY A 28 0.42 7.05 -2.32
CA GLY A 28 0.55 8.11 -1.30
C GLY A 28 -0.08 7.79 0.06
N ILE A 29 -0.52 6.55 0.29
CA ILE A 29 -1.11 6.10 1.56
C ILE A 29 -0.22 5.11 2.34
N GLY A 30 1.02 4.88 1.89
CA GLY A 30 1.97 4.01 2.60
C GLY A 30 1.60 2.53 2.58
N LYS A 31 0.87 2.08 1.54
CA LYS A 31 0.50 0.65 1.36
C LYS A 31 1.51 -0.14 0.53
N VAL A 32 2.45 0.55 -0.11
CA VAL A 32 3.59 -0.03 -0.83
C VAL A 32 4.90 0.46 -0.20
N ILE A 33 6.04 -0.06 -0.68
CA ILE A 33 7.35 0.43 -0.22
C ILE A 33 7.51 1.92 -0.57
N LYS A 34 8.26 2.66 0.28
CA LYS A 34 8.40 4.11 0.16
C LYS A 34 8.93 4.54 -1.21
N GLY A 35 9.85 3.77 -1.79
CA GLY A 35 10.40 4.05 -3.11
C GLY A 35 9.37 3.94 -4.24
N TRP A 36 8.36 3.09 -4.11
CA TRP A 36 7.26 3.02 -5.07
C TRP A 36 6.30 4.19 -4.91
N ASP A 37 5.90 4.52 -3.68
CA ASP A 37 5.08 5.70 -3.44
C ASP A 37 5.78 6.94 -4.02
N ALA A 38 7.05 7.19 -3.69
CA ALA A 38 7.78 8.35 -4.22
C ALA A 38 8.04 8.30 -5.73
N GLY A 39 8.50 7.16 -6.26
CA GLY A 39 8.95 7.07 -7.65
C GLY A 39 7.80 7.00 -8.66
N VAL A 40 6.69 6.32 -8.33
CA VAL A 40 5.52 6.27 -9.22
C VAL A 40 4.80 7.62 -9.25
N LEU A 41 4.86 8.41 -8.17
CA LEU A 41 4.34 9.78 -8.15
C LEU A 41 4.98 10.69 -9.22
N SER A 42 6.22 10.41 -9.66
CA SER A 42 6.89 11.20 -10.70
C SER A 42 6.66 10.68 -12.13
N MET A 43 6.01 9.53 -12.30
CA MET A 43 5.82 8.90 -13.61
C MET A 43 4.64 9.50 -14.38
N ARG A 44 4.76 9.49 -15.71
CA ARG A 44 3.66 9.80 -16.63
C ARG A 44 2.91 8.53 -17.03
N LEU A 45 1.62 8.68 -17.35
CA LEU A 45 0.82 7.57 -17.89
C LEU A 45 1.49 7.01 -19.16
N GLY A 46 1.68 5.70 -19.22
CA GLY A 46 2.38 4.99 -20.30
C GLY A 46 3.91 4.94 -20.16
N GLU A 47 4.50 5.59 -19.15
CA GLU A 47 5.94 5.60 -18.95
C GLU A 47 6.45 4.27 -18.38
N VAL A 48 7.63 3.85 -18.85
CA VAL A 48 8.44 2.79 -18.23
C VAL A 48 9.62 3.43 -17.51
N ALA A 49 9.71 3.28 -16.19
CA ALA A 49 10.75 3.87 -15.36
C ALA A 49 11.49 2.81 -14.56
N LYS A 50 12.78 3.07 -14.31
CA LYS A 50 13.61 2.28 -13.40
C LYS A 50 13.69 2.98 -12.05
N ILE A 51 13.20 2.32 -11.01
CA ILE A 51 13.20 2.84 -9.64
C ILE A 51 14.20 2.03 -8.81
N VAL A 52 15.26 2.69 -8.35
CA VAL A 52 16.25 2.12 -7.44
C VAL A 52 15.89 2.54 -6.02
N CYS A 53 15.58 1.56 -5.17
CA CYS A 53 15.21 1.75 -3.77
C CYS A 53 16.36 1.25 -2.90
N THR A 54 16.88 2.11 -2.02
CA THR A 54 17.77 1.64 -0.95
C THR A 54 16.99 0.77 0.03
N GLY A 55 17.69 -0.06 0.82
CA GLY A 55 17.06 -0.90 1.83
C GLY A 55 16.03 -0.18 2.71
N SER A 56 16.30 1.06 3.13
CA SER A 56 15.40 1.90 3.94
C SER A 56 14.16 2.43 3.20
N TYR A 57 14.22 2.54 1.87
CA TYR A 57 13.09 2.88 0.99
C TYR A 57 12.36 1.65 0.43
N ALA A 58 12.92 0.46 0.65
CA ALA A 58 12.35 -0.83 0.30
C ALA A 58 11.75 -1.53 1.54
N TYR A 59 12.32 -2.67 1.96
CA TYR A 59 11.79 -3.51 3.04
C TYR A 59 12.51 -3.34 4.39
N GLY A 60 13.44 -2.40 4.49
CA GLY A 60 14.17 -2.05 5.70
C GLY A 60 14.95 -3.22 6.31
N LEU A 61 15.20 -3.14 7.62
CA LEU A 61 15.96 -4.14 8.37
C LEU A 61 15.28 -5.51 8.45
N LYS A 62 13.98 -5.60 8.13
CA LYS A 62 13.25 -6.88 8.18
C LYS A 62 13.38 -7.67 6.87
N GLY A 63 13.59 -6.99 5.75
CA GLY A 63 13.51 -7.62 4.43
C GLY A 63 12.10 -8.15 4.15
N ASN A 64 12.00 -9.14 3.26
CA ASN A 64 10.75 -9.81 2.95
C ASN A 64 10.98 -11.31 2.72
N GLN A 65 10.70 -12.11 3.74
CA GLN A 65 10.91 -13.56 3.69
C GLN A 65 10.07 -14.25 2.61
N LYS A 66 8.82 -13.80 2.40
CA LYS A 66 7.91 -14.37 1.39
C LYS A 66 8.51 -14.30 -0.02
N TRP A 67 9.27 -13.25 -0.31
CA TRP A 67 9.96 -13.07 -1.59
C TRP A 67 11.46 -13.36 -1.52
N GLY A 68 11.96 -13.87 -0.39
CA GLY A 68 13.39 -14.15 -0.20
C GLY A 68 14.29 -12.91 -0.31
N ILE A 69 13.78 -11.74 0.08
CA ILE A 69 14.50 -10.46 0.09
C ILE A 69 15.18 -10.31 1.46
N PRO A 70 16.53 -10.26 1.53
CA PRO A 70 17.24 -10.12 2.80
C PRO A 70 16.98 -8.75 3.48
N PRO A 71 17.25 -8.66 4.79
CA PRO A 71 17.39 -7.39 5.51
C PRO A 71 18.23 -6.35 4.76
N ASN A 72 17.78 -5.10 4.77
CA ASN A 72 18.49 -3.92 4.26
C ASN A 72 19.04 -4.08 2.83
N SER A 73 18.31 -4.77 1.95
CA SER A 73 18.71 -4.98 0.57
C SER A 73 18.24 -3.84 -0.32
N ASP A 74 19.15 -3.31 -1.13
CA ASP A 74 18.82 -2.39 -2.23
C ASP A 74 18.14 -3.16 -3.36
N LEU A 75 17.08 -2.57 -3.91
CA LEU A 75 16.25 -3.18 -4.95
C LEU A 75 16.13 -2.26 -6.16
N GLU A 76 16.15 -2.86 -7.34
CA GLU A 76 15.91 -2.18 -8.61
C GLU A 76 14.61 -2.73 -9.19
N PHE A 77 13.68 -1.84 -9.54
CA PHE A 77 12.39 -2.17 -10.15
C PHE A 77 12.29 -1.50 -11.51
N GLU A 78 11.74 -2.21 -12.49
CA GLU A 78 11.25 -1.61 -13.72
C GLU A 78 9.72 -1.59 -13.64
N ILE A 79 9.13 -0.40 -13.69
CA ILE A 79 7.68 -0.20 -13.55
C ILE A 79 7.15 0.46 -14.81
N GLU A 80 6.02 -0.02 -15.28
CA GLU A 80 5.25 0.56 -16.38
C GLU A 80 3.90 1.06 -15.85
N LEU A 81 3.63 2.35 -16.02
CA LEU A 81 2.39 2.96 -15.54
C LEU A 81 1.28 2.81 -16.58
N LEU A 82 0.45 1.78 -16.42
CA LEU A 82 -0.57 1.44 -17.41
C LEU A 82 -1.87 2.28 -17.31
N ALA A 83 -2.26 2.67 -16.10
CA ALA A 83 -3.52 3.38 -15.84
C ALA A 83 -3.48 4.12 -14.50
N ILE A 84 -4.22 5.23 -14.42
CA ILE A 84 -4.55 5.95 -13.19
C ILE A 84 -6.08 5.94 -13.09
N SER A 85 -6.65 5.52 -11.96
CA SER A 85 -8.09 5.57 -11.74
C SER A 85 -8.44 6.34 -10.48
N ASP A 86 -9.44 7.23 -10.61
CA ASP A 86 -9.93 8.09 -9.54
C ASP A 86 -11.05 7.42 -8.71
N ASP A 87 -11.12 6.08 -8.68
CA ASP A 87 -12.17 5.31 -8.01
C ASP A 87 -12.15 5.42 -6.46
N VAL A 88 -11.62 6.51 -5.93
CA VAL A 88 -11.92 6.95 -4.57
C VAL A 88 -13.32 7.57 -4.60
N LYS A 89 -14.34 6.73 -4.43
CA LYS A 89 -15.64 7.20 -3.93
C LYS A 89 -15.41 7.74 -2.51
N LEU A 90 -14.98 8.99 -2.40
CA LEU A 90 -15.10 9.72 -1.14
C LEU A 90 -16.60 9.70 -0.83
N PRO A 91 -17.02 9.24 0.36
CA PRO A 91 -18.40 9.45 0.77
C PRO A 91 -18.66 10.95 0.64
N ASP A 92 -19.75 11.30 -0.04
CA ASP A 92 -20.14 12.70 -0.22
C ASP A 92 -20.04 13.39 1.15
N LYS A 93 -19.46 14.59 1.19
CA LYS A 93 -19.37 15.42 2.40
C LYS A 93 -20.74 15.53 3.09
N PHE A 94 -21.82 15.51 2.30
CA PHE A 94 -23.20 15.47 2.74
C PHE A 94 -23.59 14.15 3.44
N GLU A 95 -23.11 13.00 2.94
CA GLU A 95 -23.31 11.66 3.54
C GLU A 95 -22.62 11.56 4.91
N LEU A 96 -21.39 12.11 5.02
CA LEU A 96 -20.64 12.17 6.28
C LEU A 96 -21.33 13.10 7.31
N MET A 97 -21.99 14.17 6.85
CA MET A 97 -22.76 15.08 7.71
C MET A 97 -24.04 14.41 8.23
N LYS A 98 -24.75 13.63 7.42
CA LYS A 98 -25.92 12.84 7.85
C LYS A 98 -25.56 11.85 8.96
N GLN A 99 -24.42 11.18 8.86
CA GLN A 99 -23.95 10.22 9.88
C GLN A 99 -23.61 10.88 11.22
N LYS A 100 -23.06 12.10 11.21
CA LYS A 100 -22.80 12.87 12.43
C LYS A 100 -24.08 13.37 13.11
N VAL A 101 -25.13 13.64 12.34
CA VAL A 101 -26.45 14.03 12.88
C VAL A 101 -27.25 12.82 13.37
N ALA A 102 -27.11 11.66 12.70
CA ALA A 102 -27.77 10.41 13.11
C ALA A 102 -27.21 9.82 14.41
N ASN A 103 -25.94 10.08 14.76
CA ASN A 103 -25.32 9.61 16.01
C ASN A 103 -25.50 10.58 17.20
N LYS A 104 -26.53 11.44 17.18
CA LYS A 104 -26.84 12.38 18.28
C LYS A 104 -27.92 11.81 19.22
N HIS A 105 -27.63 10.67 19.84
CA HIS A 105 -28.26 10.12 21.05
C HIS A 105 -27.17 9.26 21.68
N THR A 106 -26.43 9.70 22.71
CA THR A 106 -26.91 9.89 24.08
C THR A 106 -26.08 10.96 24.79
N PHE A 107 -26.74 12.05 25.20
CA PHE A 107 -26.33 12.83 26.36
C PHE A 107 -27.17 12.32 27.53
N LEU A 108 -26.55 11.66 28.50
CA LEU A 108 -27.06 11.50 29.86
C LEU A 108 -25.90 11.73 30.83
N ASP A 109 -26.23 12.46 31.88
CA ASP A 109 -25.34 13.13 32.82
C ASP A 109 -24.49 12.21 33.71
N ARG A 110 -23.47 12.86 34.29
CA ARG A 110 -23.02 12.75 35.70
C ARG A 110 -21.90 11.75 36.03
N GLU A 111 -20.80 12.37 36.44
CA GLU A 111 -19.81 11.94 37.45
C GLU A 111 -19.05 10.62 37.27
N GLY A 112 -17.72 10.76 37.35
CA GLY A 112 -16.91 9.79 38.08
C GLY A 112 -16.25 8.69 37.26
N MET A 113 -14.95 8.87 37.05
CA MET A 113 -13.91 7.86 37.27
C MET A 113 -14.19 6.42 36.82
N GLY A 114 -13.45 5.98 35.79
CA GLY A 114 -13.28 4.55 35.55
C GLY A 114 -12.61 4.24 34.23
N SER A 115 -11.32 3.99 34.26
CA SER A 115 -10.60 3.34 33.17
C SER A 115 -11.33 2.06 32.73
N MET A 116 -11.50 1.85 31.42
CA MET A 116 -11.66 0.49 30.90
C MET A 116 -10.98 0.36 29.53
N LEU A 117 -9.69 0.01 29.61
CA LEU A 117 -8.98 -0.65 28.53
C LEU A 117 -9.72 -1.95 28.16
N SER A 118 -9.86 -2.23 26.88
CA SER A 118 -10.12 -3.59 26.39
C SER A 118 -9.48 -3.78 25.02
N PHE A 119 -8.38 -4.54 25.05
CA PHE A 119 -7.74 -5.12 23.87
C PHE A 119 -8.58 -6.31 23.38
N ARG A 120 -8.54 -6.55 22.07
CA ARG A 120 -8.79 -7.89 21.51
C ARG A 120 -7.71 -8.17 20.47
N SER A 121 -6.89 -9.18 20.75
CA SER A 121 -6.07 -9.89 19.76
C SER A 121 -6.99 -10.52 18.70
N ALA A 122 -6.55 -11.02 17.54
CA ALA A 122 -5.29 -11.68 17.19
C ALA A 122 -5.09 -11.69 15.64
N PRO A 123 -4.23 -12.56 15.11
CA PRO A 123 -3.03 -12.24 14.34
C PRO A 123 -3.29 -12.06 12.83
N PHE A 124 -2.39 -11.34 12.15
CA PHE A 124 -1.59 -11.82 11.00
C PHE A 124 -0.42 -10.85 10.79
#